data_AF-A0A934XM62-F1
#
_entry.id   AF-A0A934XM62-F1
#
_cell.length_a   1.000
_cell.length_b   1.000
_cell.length_c   1.000
_cell.angle_alpha   90.00
_cell.angle_beta   90.00
_cell.angle_gamma   90.00
#
_symmetry.space_group_name_H-M   'P 1'
#
loop_
_entity.id
_entity.type
_entity.pdbx_description
1 polymer ?
#
loop_
_entity_poly.entity_id
_entity_poly.type
_entity_poly.pdbx_seq_one_letter_code
_entity_poly.pdbx_strand_id
1 'polypeptide(L)'
;MALYEKVIVLDSAVLGGRDRSMAERLLDEIFKLPRRSLLVLECAKTLFMDFSWADEVVVAIVEAAQDSNITERFVVLRTASPSVAESVDVALNRRGLACVHVTGRGDLQILGALSPVLRETFVQALALKQISAQDLPGDLSPSTKSNRLRDLESKGLVYRVGIENVDGGGRRFLYEVVR
;
A
#
# COMPACT_ATOMS: atom_id res chain seq x y z
N MET A 1 15.24 4.89 7.01
CA MET A 1 15.62 3.46 7.04
C MET A 1 14.67 2.73 6.10
N ALA A 2 15.18 2.04 5.08
CA ALA A 2 14.35 1.37 4.08
C ALA A 2 13.62 0.16 4.68
N LEU A 3 12.42 -0.15 4.17
CA LEU A 3 11.68 -1.35 4.55
C LEU A 3 12.46 -2.60 4.10
N TYR A 4 12.40 -3.68 4.88
CA TYR A 4 12.86 -4.99 4.40
C TYR A 4 11.89 -5.48 3.33
N GLU A 5 12.37 -5.71 2.12
CA GLU A 5 11.56 -6.15 0.99
C GLU A 5 11.63 -7.68 0.81
N LYS A 6 10.47 -8.33 0.70
CA LYS A 6 10.35 -9.70 0.19
C LYS A 6 9.50 -9.71 -1.07
N VAL A 7 10.07 -10.22 -2.16
CA VAL A 7 9.41 -10.34 -3.45
C VAL A 7 8.83 -11.74 -3.62
N ILE A 8 7.56 -11.83 -3.99
CA ILE A 8 6.92 -13.05 -4.45
C ILE A 8 6.52 -12.86 -5.91
N VAL A 9 7.08 -13.69 -6.78
CA VAL A 9 6.76 -13.70 -8.21
C VAL A 9 5.50 -14.53 -8.43
N LEU A 10 4.48 -13.92 -9.03
CA LEU A 10 3.34 -14.64 -9.57
C LEU A 10 3.75 -15.20 -10.93
N ASP A 11 4.04 -16.50 -10.98
CA ASP A 11 4.70 -17.16 -12.11
C ASP A 11 3.75 -17.71 -13.17
N SER A 12 2.44 -17.64 -12.94
CA SER A 12 1.42 -17.99 -13.94
C SER A 12 1.05 -16.80 -14.83
N ALA A 13 0.92 -17.07 -16.13
CA ALA A 13 0.41 -16.12 -17.12
C ALA A 13 -1.07 -15.79 -16.93
N VAL A 14 -1.85 -16.75 -16.41
CA VAL A 14 -3.29 -16.65 -16.19
C VAL A 14 -3.60 -17.09 -14.76
N LEU A 15 -4.22 -16.20 -14.00
CA LEU A 15 -4.69 -16.45 -12.65
C LEU A 15 -6.21 -16.32 -12.65
N GLY A 16 -6.92 -17.38 -12.26
CA GLY A 16 -8.37 -17.36 -12.30
C GLY A 16 -9.01 -18.32 -11.32
N GLY A 17 -10.29 -18.10 -11.09
CA GLY A 17 -11.07 -18.79 -10.08
C GLY A 17 -10.61 -18.45 -8.67
N ARG A 18 -11.06 -19.28 -7.72
CA ARG A 18 -10.67 -19.18 -6.32
C ARG A 18 -9.43 -20.04 -6.07
N ASP A 19 -8.37 -19.43 -5.56
CA ASP A 19 -7.11 -20.04 -5.16
C ASP A 19 -6.80 -19.80 -3.68
N ARG A 20 -7.59 -20.45 -2.84
CA ARG A 20 -7.41 -20.44 -1.38
C ARG A 20 -6.01 -20.89 -0.95
N SER A 21 -5.40 -21.81 -1.69
CA SER A 21 -4.06 -22.32 -1.38
C SER A 21 -2.99 -21.23 -1.53
N MET A 22 -3.10 -20.40 -2.58
CA MET A 22 -2.24 -19.25 -2.75
C MET A 22 -2.53 -18.18 -1.70
N ALA A 23 -3.80 -17.88 -1.42
CA ALA A 23 -4.16 -16.92 -0.37
C ALA A 23 -3.55 -17.30 0.98
N GLU A 24 -3.71 -18.55 1.41
CA GLU A 24 -3.14 -19.07 2.67
C GLU A 24 -1.60 -19.00 2.68
N ARG A 25 -0.96 -19.34 1.56
CA ARG A 25 0.50 -19.23 1.42
C ARG A 25 0.98 -17.78 1.55
N LEU A 26 0.35 -16.83 0.86
CA LEU A 26 0.76 -15.43 0.91
C LEU A 26 0.48 -14.79 2.28
N LEU A 27 -0.61 -15.21 2.94
CA LEU A 27 -0.91 -14.82 4.32
C LEU A 27 0.17 -15.32 5.28
N ASP A 28 0.58 -16.58 5.19
CA ASP A 28 1.68 -17.12 5.99
C ASP A 28 2.99 -16.36 5.75
N GLU A 29 3.28 -16.02 4.49
CA GLU A 29 4.46 -15.21 4.13
C GLU A 29 4.43 -13.82 4.76
N ILE A 30 3.31 -13.08 4.67
CA ILE A 30 3.24 -11.75 5.29
C ILE A 30 3.37 -11.85 6.82
N PHE A 31 2.79 -12.85 7.48
CA PHE A 31 2.92 -12.99 8.93
C PHE A 31 4.33 -13.38 9.39
N LYS A 32 5.09 -14.11 8.57
CA LYS A 32 6.49 -14.46 8.85
C LYS A 32 7.46 -13.30 8.68
N LEU A 33 7.11 -12.26 7.94
CA LEU A 33 7.98 -11.11 7.77
C LEU A 33 8.23 -10.39 9.10
N PRO A 34 9.40 -9.78 9.31
CA PRO A 34 9.62 -8.86 10.41
C PRO A 34 8.61 -7.69 10.37
N ARG A 35 8.41 -7.01 11.50
CA ARG A 35 7.69 -5.72 11.50
C ARG A 35 8.41 -4.74 10.59
N ARG A 36 7.65 -3.82 9.99
CA ARG A 36 8.13 -2.82 9.03
C ARG A 36 8.80 -3.44 7.81
N SER A 37 8.15 -4.47 7.26
CA SER A 37 8.56 -5.12 6.02
C SER A 37 7.54 -4.86 4.92
N LEU A 38 8.01 -4.96 3.68
CA LEU A 38 7.23 -4.86 2.47
C LEU A 38 7.16 -6.23 1.78
N LEU A 39 5.96 -6.71 1.53
CA LEU A 39 5.70 -7.81 0.62
C LEU A 39 5.40 -7.26 -0.78
N VAL A 40 6.20 -7.61 -1.77
CA VAL A 40 5.99 -7.22 -3.16
C VAL A 40 5.41 -8.40 -3.93
N LEU A 41 4.23 -8.21 -4.50
CA LEU A 41 3.71 -9.12 -5.52
C LEU A 41 4.21 -8.70 -6.89
N GLU A 42 5.14 -9.46 -7.45
CA GLU A 42 5.69 -9.23 -8.78
C GLU A 42 4.82 -9.91 -9.84
N CYS A 43 4.13 -9.09 -10.64
CA CYS A 43 3.13 -9.52 -11.62
C CYS A 43 3.66 -9.50 -13.06
N ALA A 44 4.94 -9.25 -13.31
CA ALA A 44 5.50 -9.13 -14.66
C ALA A 44 5.20 -10.33 -15.59
N LYS A 45 4.99 -11.53 -15.02
CA LYS A 45 4.65 -12.75 -15.78
C LYS A 45 3.15 -13.00 -15.90
N THR A 46 2.32 -12.29 -15.13
CA THR A 46 0.87 -12.45 -15.14
C THR A 46 0.24 -11.50 -16.15
N LEU A 47 -0.32 -12.07 -17.21
CA LEU A 47 -0.97 -11.32 -18.28
C LEU A 47 -2.44 -11.04 -17.95
N PHE A 48 -3.10 -12.00 -17.32
CA PHE A 48 -4.51 -11.95 -16.97
C PHE A 48 -4.74 -12.46 -15.54
N MET A 49 -5.58 -11.75 -14.80
CA MET A 49 -6.06 -12.11 -13.48
C MET A 49 -7.57 -11.85 -13.48
N ASP A 50 -8.39 -12.86 -13.19
CA ASP A 50 -9.82 -12.61 -13.06
C ASP A 50 -10.18 -11.96 -11.71
N PHE A 51 -11.37 -11.37 -11.66
CA PHE A 51 -11.89 -10.72 -10.46
C PHE A 51 -11.96 -11.67 -9.25
N SER A 52 -12.30 -12.94 -9.46
CA SER A 52 -12.50 -13.90 -8.35
C SER A 52 -11.18 -14.23 -7.67
N TRP A 53 -10.11 -14.37 -8.45
CA TRP A 53 -8.77 -14.58 -7.93
C TRP A 53 -8.27 -13.35 -7.20
N ALA A 54 -8.48 -12.15 -7.77
CA ALA A 54 -8.12 -10.88 -7.12
C ALA A 54 -8.86 -10.69 -5.78
N ASP A 55 -10.17 -10.95 -5.72
CA ASP A 55 -11.00 -10.80 -4.51
C ASP A 55 -10.68 -11.86 -3.44
N GLU A 56 -10.19 -13.05 -3.80
CA GLU A 56 -9.81 -14.03 -2.79
C GLU A 56 -8.35 -13.86 -2.33
N VAL A 57 -7.43 -13.65 -3.25
CA VAL A 57 -5.99 -13.68 -2.96
C VAL A 57 -5.46 -12.29 -2.61
N VAL A 58 -5.65 -11.31 -3.50
CA VAL A 58 -5.06 -9.97 -3.33
C VAL A 58 -5.75 -9.20 -2.20
N VAL A 59 -7.08 -9.26 -2.14
CA VAL A 59 -7.84 -8.65 -1.05
C VAL A 59 -7.41 -9.22 0.31
N ALA A 60 -7.30 -10.55 0.45
CA ALA A 60 -6.96 -11.16 1.73
C ALA A 60 -5.62 -10.69 2.28
N ILE A 61 -4.59 -10.58 1.43
CA ILE A 61 -3.27 -10.12 1.87
C ILE A 61 -3.24 -8.61 2.15
N VAL A 62 -3.98 -7.80 1.39
CA VAL A 62 -4.05 -6.35 1.60
C VAL A 62 -4.83 -6.04 2.87
N GLU A 63 -5.90 -6.79 3.13
CA GLU A 63 -6.67 -6.73 4.38
C GLU A 63 -5.79 -7.09 5.59
N ALA A 64 -5.05 -8.20 5.51
CA ALA A 64 -4.11 -8.59 6.57
C ALA A 64 -3.00 -7.56 6.83
N ALA A 65 -2.51 -6.90 5.77
CA ALA A 65 -1.51 -5.83 5.87
C ALA A 65 -2.08 -4.54 6.49
N GLN A 66 -3.35 -4.21 6.23
CA GLN A 66 -4.00 -3.01 6.74
C GLN A 66 -4.61 -3.17 8.13
N ASP A 67 -4.69 -4.40 8.64
CA ASP A 67 -5.04 -4.61 10.04
C ASP A 67 -3.90 -4.17 10.96
N SER A 68 -3.91 -2.89 11.31
CA SER A 68 -2.93 -2.23 12.17
C SER A 68 -2.86 -2.81 13.60
N ASN A 69 -3.86 -3.59 14.04
CA ASN A 69 -3.81 -4.29 15.32
C ASN A 69 -2.98 -5.59 15.23
N ILE A 70 -2.77 -6.09 14.01
CA ILE A 70 -2.16 -7.40 13.74
C ILE A 70 -0.81 -7.24 13.04
N THR A 71 -0.66 -6.28 12.12
CA THR A 71 0.56 -6.13 11.32
C THR A 71 1.01 -4.67 11.15
N GLU A 72 2.34 -4.47 11.17
CA GLU A 72 3.00 -3.25 10.70
C GLU A 72 3.77 -3.62 9.43
N ARG A 73 3.05 -4.10 8.42
CA ARG A 73 3.60 -4.66 7.18
C ARG A 73 2.84 -4.09 6.01
N PHE A 74 3.50 -4.04 4.87
CA PHE A 74 2.98 -3.39 3.69
C PHE A 74 2.92 -4.36 2.54
N VAL A 75 2.00 -4.12 1.61
CA VAL A 75 1.87 -4.87 0.38
C VAL A 75 1.88 -3.87 -0.77
N VAL A 76 2.67 -4.15 -1.80
CA VAL A 76 2.57 -3.46 -3.10
C VAL A 76 2.37 -4.48 -4.22
N LEU A 77 1.68 -4.04 -5.26
CA LEU A 77 1.63 -4.73 -6.54
C LEU A 77 2.70 -4.14 -7.46
N ARG A 78 3.53 -4.94 -8.11
CA ARG A 78 4.57 -4.46 -9.02
C ARG A 78 4.42 -5.05 -10.42
N THR A 79 4.60 -4.21 -11.43
CA THR A 79 4.58 -4.59 -12.86
C THR A 79 3.29 -5.27 -13.32
N ALA A 80 2.16 -5.04 -12.65
CA ALA A 80 0.87 -5.53 -13.13
C ALA A 80 0.50 -4.90 -14.48
N SER A 81 0.02 -5.73 -15.41
CA SER A 81 -0.56 -5.28 -16.68
C SER A 81 -1.82 -4.43 -16.42
N PRO A 82 -2.26 -3.58 -17.37
CA PRO A 82 -3.49 -2.81 -17.20
C PRO A 82 -4.72 -3.68 -16.85
N SER A 83 -4.84 -4.87 -17.45
CA SER A 83 -5.92 -5.81 -17.17
C SER A 83 -5.86 -6.41 -15.76
N VAL A 84 -4.66 -6.74 -15.28
CA VAL A 84 -4.45 -7.22 -13.90
C VAL A 84 -4.73 -6.09 -12.90
N ALA A 85 -4.19 -4.90 -13.17
CA ALA A 85 -4.38 -3.73 -12.31
C ALA A 85 -5.86 -3.35 -12.20
N GLU A 86 -6.63 -3.40 -13.29
CA GLU A 86 -8.08 -3.17 -13.29
C GLU A 86 -8.82 -4.20 -12.42
N SER A 87 -8.50 -5.48 -12.55
CA SER A 87 -9.16 -6.53 -11.77
C SER A 87 -8.88 -6.39 -10.27
N VAL A 88 -7.65 -6.03 -9.91
CA VAL A 88 -7.26 -5.73 -8.53
C VAL A 88 -7.92 -4.45 -8.03
N ASP A 89 -7.97 -3.40 -8.84
CA ASP A 89 -8.62 -2.13 -8.49
C ASP A 89 -10.09 -2.34 -8.14
N VAL A 90 -10.83 -3.08 -8.97
CA VAL A 90 -12.24 -3.41 -8.73
C VAL A 90 -12.40 -4.25 -7.46
N ALA A 91 -11.55 -5.26 -7.25
CA ALA A 91 -11.60 -6.10 -6.04
C ALA A 91 -11.38 -5.30 -4.75
N LEU A 92 -10.34 -4.46 -4.72
CA LEU A 92 -10.03 -3.63 -3.55
C LEU A 92 -11.11 -2.57 -3.29
N ASN A 93 -11.65 -1.95 -4.34
CA ASN A 93 -12.73 -0.95 -4.22
C ASN A 93 -13.97 -1.53 -3.54
N ARG A 94 -14.36 -2.78 -3.88
CA ARG A 94 -15.53 -3.43 -3.25
C ARG A 94 -15.38 -3.65 -1.75
N ARG A 95 -14.16 -3.63 -1.22
CA ARG A 95 -13.82 -3.83 0.19
C ARG A 95 -13.41 -2.56 0.92
N GLY A 96 -13.34 -1.42 0.23
CA GLY A 96 -12.84 -0.17 0.82
C GLY A 96 -11.32 -0.17 1.10
N LEU A 97 -10.58 -1.11 0.51
CA LEU A 97 -9.13 -1.27 0.66
C LEU A 97 -8.39 -0.48 -0.42
N ALA A 98 -7.10 -0.22 -0.19
CA ALA A 98 -6.23 0.45 -1.16
C ALA A 98 -4.83 -0.18 -1.17
N CYS A 99 -4.14 -0.18 -2.31
CA CYS A 99 -2.79 -0.72 -2.44
C CYS A 99 -1.97 0.18 -3.36
N VAL A 100 -0.66 0.26 -3.13
CA VAL A 100 0.25 0.91 -4.06
C VAL A 100 0.58 -0.04 -5.20
N HIS A 101 0.44 0.46 -6.42
CA HIS A 101 0.91 -0.21 -7.64
C HIS A 101 2.15 0.50 -8.18
N VAL A 102 3.25 -0.24 -8.27
CA VAL A 102 4.48 0.18 -8.93
C VAL A 102 4.41 -0.30 -10.38
N THR A 103 4.25 0.64 -11.32
CA THR A 103 4.17 0.29 -12.74
C THR A 103 5.51 -0.24 -13.26
N GLY A 104 5.52 -0.85 -14.46
CA GLY A 104 6.77 -1.28 -15.10
C GLY A 104 7.75 -0.14 -15.43
N ARG A 105 7.32 1.12 -15.34
CA ARG A 105 8.18 2.32 -15.49
C ARG A 105 8.69 2.86 -14.15
N GLY A 106 8.26 2.27 -13.03
CA GLY A 106 8.55 2.74 -11.68
C GLY A 106 7.60 3.83 -11.17
N ASP A 107 6.58 4.20 -11.95
CA ASP A 107 5.56 5.16 -11.50
C ASP A 107 4.69 4.53 -10.40
N LEU A 108 4.28 5.33 -9.42
CA LEU A 108 3.44 4.88 -8.31
C LEU A 108 2.00 5.32 -8.51
N GLN A 109 1.09 4.35 -8.42
CA GLN A 109 -0.35 4.54 -8.56
C GLN A 109 -1.07 3.92 -7.36
N ILE A 110 -2.33 4.32 -7.14
CA ILE A 110 -3.20 3.72 -6.13
C ILE A 110 -4.21 2.84 -6.86
N LEU A 111 -4.33 1.59 -6.41
CA LEU A 111 -5.46 0.73 -6.72
C LEU A 111 -6.40 0.68 -5.52
N GLY A 112 -7.70 0.60 -5.76
CA GLY A 112 -8.74 0.51 -4.75
C GLY A 112 -9.31 1.86 -4.29
N ALA A 113 -9.93 1.83 -3.12
CA ALA A 113 -10.71 2.93 -2.57
C ALA A 113 -9.86 3.88 -1.71
N LEU A 114 -9.73 5.11 -2.19
CA LEU A 114 -9.12 6.22 -1.44
C LEU A 114 -9.95 7.49 -1.62
N SER A 115 -10.25 8.19 -0.51
CA SER A 115 -11.01 9.44 -0.58
C SER A 115 -10.23 10.51 -1.38
N PRO A 116 -10.91 11.47 -2.03
CA PRO A 116 -10.25 12.53 -2.81
C PRO A 116 -9.19 13.27 -1.99
N VAL A 117 -9.52 13.58 -0.74
CA VAL A 117 -8.65 14.25 0.22
C VAL A 117 -7.37 13.45 0.54
N LEU A 118 -7.48 12.14 0.73
CA LEU A 118 -6.31 11.30 0.97
C LEU A 118 -5.50 11.08 -0.31
N ARG A 119 -6.16 11.04 -1.48
CA ARG A 119 -5.48 10.97 -2.78
C ARG A 119 -4.63 12.22 -3.05
N GLU A 120 -5.16 13.41 -2.76
CA GLU A 120 -4.37 14.65 -2.82
C GLU A 120 -3.16 14.59 -1.89
N THR A 121 -3.35 14.11 -0.66
CA THR A 121 -2.28 13.95 0.33
C THR A 121 -1.21 12.95 -0.16
N PHE A 122 -1.63 11.84 -0.78
CA PHE A 122 -0.71 10.86 -1.37
C PHE A 122 0.08 11.44 -2.55
N VAL A 123 -0.55 12.22 -3.42
CA VAL A 123 0.13 12.92 -4.53
C VAL A 123 1.19 13.90 -4.00
N GLN A 124 0.88 14.62 -2.92
CA GLN A 124 1.88 15.48 -2.26
C GLN A 124 3.05 14.66 -1.69
N ALA A 125 2.76 13.49 -1.09
CA ALA A 125 3.78 12.59 -0.57
C ALA A 125 4.72 12.07 -1.67
N LEU A 126 4.18 11.73 -2.85
CA LEU A 126 4.96 11.35 -4.03
C LEU A 126 5.89 12.49 -4.48
N ALA A 127 5.38 13.71 -4.55
CA ALA A 127 6.13 14.87 -5.01
C ALA A 127 7.30 15.23 -4.07
N LEU A 128 7.06 15.18 -2.75
CA LEU A 128 8.04 15.57 -1.75
C LEU A 128 9.04 14.46 -1.39
N LYS A 129 8.77 13.20 -1.77
CA LYS A 129 9.48 11.97 -1.40
C LYS A 129 9.42 11.64 0.09
N GLN A 130 9.43 12.65 0.95
CA GLN A 130 9.22 12.57 2.38
C GLN A 130 8.26 13.69 2.79
N ILE A 131 7.25 13.37 3.59
CA ILE A 131 6.18 14.29 3.96
C ILE A 131 5.90 14.24 5.45
N SER A 132 5.37 15.34 5.98
CA SER A 132 4.86 15.47 7.33
C SER A 132 3.56 16.29 7.35
N ALA A 133 2.97 16.42 8.54
CA ALA A 133 1.80 17.27 8.72
C ALA A 133 2.06 18.75 8.36
N GLN A 134 3.29 19.26 8.51
CA GLN A 134 3.60 20.66 8.24
C GLN A 134 3.62 21.00 6.74
N ASP A 135 3.88 20.02 5.89
CA ASP A 135 3.95 20.21 4.44
C ASP A 135 2.54 20.26 3.79
N LEU A 136 1.51 19.88 4.54
CA LEU A 136 0.12 19.96 4.10
C LEU A 136 -0.40 21.43 4.15
N PRO A 137 -1.40 21.77 3.31
CA PRO A 137 -1.93 23.14 3.19
C PRO A 137 -2.20 23.85 4.53
N GLY A 138 -1.81 25.12 4.62
CA GLY A 138 -1.79 25.89 5.88
C GLY A 138 -3.17 26.19 6.49
N ASP A 139 -4.22 26.13 5.68
CA ASP A 139 -5.63 26.31 6.07
C ASP A 139 -6.20 25.11 6.84
N LEU A 140 -5.52 23.95 6.80
CA LEU A 140 -5.91 22.77 7.57
C LEU A 140 -5.44 22.87 9.03
N SER A 141 -6.30 22.45 9.96
CA SER A 141 -5.92 22.35 11.37
C SER A 141 -4.79 21.31 11.59
N PRO A 142 -3.92 21.48 12.60
CA PRO A 142 -2.86 20.52 12.91
C PRO A 142 -3.35 19.08 13.11
N SER A 143 -4.55 18.92 13.71
CA SER A 143 -5.18 17.61 13.90
C SER A 143 -5.61 16.98 12.57
N THR A 144 -6.22 17.76 11.66
CA THR A 144 -6.62 17.29 10.32
C THR A 144 -5.41 16.81 9.53
N LYS A 145 -4.32 17.58 9.56
CA LYS A 145 -3.06 17.24 8.88
C LYS A 145 -2.49 15.93 9.38
N SER A 146 -2.43 15.78 10.70
CA SER A 146 -1.92 14.57 11.36
C SER A 146 -2.80 13.35 11.08
N ASN A 147 -4.13 13.53 11.06
CA ASN A 147 -5.08 12.47 10.78
C ASN A 147 -4.96 11.97 9.34
N ARG A 148 -4.86 12.87 8.34
CA ARG A 148 -4.69 12.46 6.92
C ARG A 148 -3.48 11.54 6.72
N LEU A 149 -2.35 11.84 7.36
CA LEU A 149 -1.15 11.00 7.27
C LEU A 149 -1.30 9.68 8.02
N ARG A 150 -1.96 9.68 9.19
CA ARG A 150 -2.29 8.44 9.90
C ARG A 150 -3.26 7.57 9.12
N ASP A 151 -4.22 8.16 8.41
CA ASP A 151 -5.17 7.42 7.58
C ASP A 151 -4.45 6.77 6.39
N LEU A 152 -3.51 7.49 5.74
CA LEU A 152 -2.65 6.89 4.70
C LEU A 152 -1.76 5.76 5.27
N GLU A 153 -1.21 5.95 6.48
CA GLU A 153 -0.40 4.93 7.17
C GLU A 153 -1.23 3.67 7.49
N SER A 154 -2.46 3.84 8.01
CA SER A 154 -3.38 2.73 8.27
C SER A 154 -3.80 1.97 7.00
N LYS A 155 -3.82 2.66 5.86
CA LYS A 155 -4.09 2.05 4.54
C LYS A 155 -2.86 1.43 3.91
N GLY A 156 -1.71 1.45 4.58
CA GLY A 156 -0.45 0.90 4.08
C GLY A 156 0.11 1.63 2.86
N LEU A 157 -0.28 2.90 2.64
CA LEU A 157 0.15 3.69 1.49
C LEU A 157 1.41 4.52 1.79
N VAL A 158 1.62 4.85 3.07
CA VAL A 158 2.83 5.49 3.57
C VAL A 158 3.30 4.78 4.83
N TYR A 159 4.57 4.99 5.20
CA TYR A 159 5.14 4.46 6.42
C TYR A 159 6.01 5.49 7.11
N ARG A 160 6.04 5.47 8.45
CA ARG A 160 6.83 6.42 9.23
C ARG A 160 8.31 6.10 9.18
N VAL A 161 9.13 7.04 8.70
CA VAL A 161 10.58 6.87 8.57
C VAL A 161 11.38 7.54 9.69
N GLY A 162 10.78 8.46 10.44
CA GLY A 162 11.48 9.18 11.49
C GLY A 162 10.62 10.14 12.30
N ILE A 163 11.28 10.76 13.27
CA ILE A 163 10.73 11.84 14.10
C ILE A 163 11.75 12.97 14.08
N GLU A 164 11.31 14.18 13.76
CA GLU A 164 12.09 15.41 13.95
C GLU A 164 11.61 16.13 15.20
N ASN A 165 12.57 16.63 15.98
CA ASN A 165 12.28 17.58 17.05
C ASN A 165 12.14 18.96 16.42
N VAL A 166 11.07 19.66 16.75
CA VAL A 166 10.81 21.02 16.30
C VAL A 166 11.23 21.98 17.40
N ASP A 167 11.87 23.09 17.03
CA ASP A 167 12.19 24.16 17.97
C ASP A 167 10.92 24.62 18.69
N GLY A 168 10.94 24.56 20.03
CA GLY A 168 9.75 24.76 20.87
C GLY A 168 9.15 23.48 21.48
N GLY A 169 9.80 22.32 21.32
CA GLY A 169 9.47 21.09 22.07
C GLY A 169 8.44 20.17 21.41
N GLY A 170 8.09 20.41 20.15
CA GLY A 170 7.19 19.56 19.37
C GLY A 170 7.90 18.36 18.71
N ARG A 171 7.13 17.30 18.42
CA ARG A 171 7.59 16.17 17.59
C ARG A 171 6.86 16.17 16.25
N ARG A 172 7.60 16.05 15.16
CA ARG A 172 7.08 15.94 13.79
C ARG A 172 7.38 14.54 13.25
N PHE A 173 6.36 13.85 12.79
CA PHE A 173 6.53 12.55 12.13
C PHE A 173 6.81 12.74 10.65
N LEU A 174 7.81 12.00 10.14
CA LEU A 174 8.16 11.94 8.73
C LEU A 174 7.66 10.64 8.14
N TYR A 175 7.06 10.72 6.95
CA TYR A 175 6.50 9.60 6.20
C TYR A 175 7.08 9.53 4.80
N GLU A 176 7.22 8.32 4.28
CA GLU A 176 7.53 8.06 2.86
C GLU A 176 6.46 7.16 2.26
N VAL A 177 6.26 7.26 0.94
CA VAL A 177 5.37 6.35 0.21
C VAL A 177 5.97 4.95 0.17
N VAL A 178 5.12 3.94 0.41
CA VAL A 178 5.50 2.53 0.29
C VAL A 178 5.76 2.21 -1.18
N ARG A 179 6.92 1.61 -1.50
CA ARG A 179 7.32 1.24 -2.86
C ARG A 179 8.40 0.17 -2.85
#